data_AF-A0A954A5J8-F1
#
_entry.id   AF-A0A954A5J8-F1
#
_cell.length_a   1.000
_cell.length_b   1.000
_cell.length_c   1.000
_cell.angle_alpha   90.00
_cell.angle_beta   90.00
_cell.angle_gamma   90.00
#
_symmetry.space_group_name_H-M   'P 1'
#
loop_
_entity.id
_entity.type
_entity.pdbx_description
1 polymer ?
#
loop_
_entity_poly.entity_id
_entity_poly.type
_entity_poly.pdbx_seq_one_letter_code
_entity_poly.pdbx_strand_id
1 'polypeptide(L)'
;MRTFKVLGLVLVVLVLASVTSNVARAQVSIGGIGGIGVEPVGPECGEPDDPIGSCEVIPNKELMITDLCVVEDPCRSKWNGGLCTVNSQGAWTFGKLMASIAGFSSINEDPQALSQFTVSWLKQILTTHDVNGFDVLGRSGMDAFLDNWAIVSGFSSWEDPDLVLDMTLAPFRLLAIVARMDLRKAPSGYSGGSAGEGRFVFGMLGINPQFPNNPDQWFSLSGTVILEYSLPATTCEDVVEWADRWHALGSIPFGPSYNAALQEITDDFAGFDAAPDRPNGSSISQVRTNEIAFSGPWELREFRLVPSPLTVVGPVPLTQVAVAQTPDIKFNTTEADVLTKYLDENETAILNGTHEIPLVFKDKPFRAGSALVPSTQFFWSNDPFNCTETRHLFALNTCNGCHARETNTQFLQVFPRSIGSESGLSTFLTGDPFGVTDPTCPQPPDDGAVIRFFHDLERRALDLCDILEMGCTDFDQDAEADMFSTPHLSTAVH
;
A
#
# COMPACT_ATOMS: atom_id res chain seq x y z
N MET A 1 -54.15 14.21 63.52
CA MET A 1 -55.25 15.12 63.92
C MET A 1 -54.60 16.48 64.11
N ARG A 2 -54.93 17.58 63.43
CA ARG A 2 -56.13 18.05 62.72
C ARG A 2 -55.64 19.11 61.72
N THR A 3 -55.87 18.91 60.42
CA THR A 3 -56.83 19.68 59.56
C THR A 3 -56.47 21.16 59.37
N PHE A 4 -56.04 21.60 58.18
CA PHE A 4 -56.79 21.85 56.92
C PHE A 4 -57.30 23.28 56.80
N LYS A 5 -56.94 23.95 55.69
CA LYS A 5 -57.75 24.77 54.74
C LYS A 5 -56.89 25.92 54.18
N VAL A 6 -56.45 25.93 52.91
CA VAL A 6 -57.14 25.92 51.59
C VAL A 6 -57.64 27.34 51.18
N LEU A 7 -57.39 27.65 49.89
CA LEU A 7 -57.83 28.79 49.06
C LEU A 7 -57.12 30.13 49.35
N GLY A 8 -56.60 30.88 48.39
CA GLY A 8 -56.67 30.78 46.93
C GLY A 8 -56.53 32.20 46.34
N LEU A 9 -56.09 32.22 45.08
CA LEU A 9 -56.30 33.29 44.10
C LEU A 9 -55.28 34.45 43.97
N VAL A 10 -54.99 34.68 42.68
CA VAL A 10 -54.56 35.92 41.99
C VAL A 10 -53.07 36.09 41.70
N LEU A 11 -52.75 35.67 40.47
CA LEU A 11 -51.67 36.12 39.60
C LEU A 11 -51.60 37.65 39.54
N VAL A 12 -50.47 38.23 39.95
CA VAL A 12 -50.08 39.60 39.57
C VAL A 12 -48.66 39.56 39.06
N VAL A 13 -48.54 39.88 37.77
CA VAL A 13 -47.31 40.08 37.02
C VAL A 13 -46.63 41.35 37.53
N LEU A 14 -45.34 41.24 37.88
CA LEU A 14 -44.43 42.39 37.93
C LEU A 14 -43.12 41.99 37.27
N VAL A 15 -43.01 42.38 36.00
CA VAL A 15 -41.78 42.39 35.21
C VAL A 15 -40.97 43.59 35.67
N LEU A 16 -39.75 43.35 36.13
CA LEU A 16 -38.74 44.39 36.35
C LEU A 16 -38.15 44.81 35.00
N ALA A 17 -38.24 46.10 34.72
CA ALA A 17 -37.56 46.76 33.61
C ALA A 17 -36.42 47.66 34.13
N SER A 18 -35.22 47.45 33.60
CA SER A 18 -34.25 48.49 33.22
C SER A 18 -33.26 47.83 32.22
N VAL A 19 -33.30 48.12 30.91
CA VAL A 19 -32.81 49.33 30.18
C VAL A 19 -31.30 49.51 30.41
N THR A 20 -30.36 49.48 29.44
CA THR A 20 -30.36 49.50 27.97
C THR A 20 -28.94 49.30 27.44
N SER A 21 -28.80 48.73 26.23
CA SER A 21 -28.04 49.28 25.07
C SER A 21 -28.26 48.34 23.87
N ASN A 22 -29.18 48.64 22.95
CA ASN A 22 -28.99 49.33 21.65
C ASN A 22 -27.84 48.71 20.83
N VAL A 23 -28.02 48.21 19.59
CA VAL A 23 -28.63 48.89 18.42
C VAL A 23 -29.24 47.89 17.44
N ALA A 24 -30.34 48.31 16.80
CA ALA A 24 -31.06 47.60 15.76
C ALA A 24 -30.55 47.91 14.33
N ARG A 25 -30.71 46.88 13.48
CA ARG A 25 -30.82 46.84 12.01
C ARG A 25 -30.88 48.17 11.24
N ALA A 26 -30.04 48.25 10.21
CA ALA A 26 -30.36 48.92 8.96
C ALA A 26 -30.62 47.86 7.88
N GLN A 27 -31.83 47.87 7.29
CA GLN A 27 -32.08 47.23 6.00
C GLN A 27 -31.71 48.23 4.90
N VAL A 28 -30.81 47.83 4.01
CA VAL A 28 -30.65 48.45 2.69
C VAL A 28 -30.89 47.33 1.67
N SER A 29 -31.96 47.50 0.90
CA SER A 29 -32.22 46.74 -0.32
C SER A 29 -31.27 47.24 -1.40
N ILE A 30 -30.46 46.35 -1.96
CA ILE A 30 -29.73 46.56 -3.21
C ILE A 30 -29.99 45.33 -4.08
N GLY A 31 -30.43 45.59 -5.30
CA GLY A 31 -30.83 44.58 -6.30
C GLY A 31 -29.68 43.66 -6.71
N GLY A 32 -30.09 42.53 -7.28
CA GLY A 32 -29.23 41.40 -7.58
C GLY A 32 -28.04 41.69 -8.47
N ILE A 33 -26.95 40.96 -8.19
CA ILE A 33 -25.88 40.64 -9.12
C ILE A 33 -25.45 39.19 -8.79
N GLY A 34 -25.40 38.35 -9.83
CA GLY A 34 -24.81 37.02 -9.95
C GLY A 34 -24.46 36.21 -8.71
N GLY A 35 -25.04 35.01 -8.62
CA GLY A 35 -24.51 33.95 -7.77
C GLY A 35 -23.07 33.65 -8.16
N ILE A 36 -22.16 33.83 -7.21
CA ILE A 36 -20.82 33.28 -7.27
C ILE A 36 -21.00 31.84 -6.81
N GLY A 37 -20.96 30.90 -7.76
CA GLY A 37 -20.79 29.50 -7.43
C GLY A 37 -19.49 29.38 -6.65
N VAL A 38 -19.58 29.07 -5.36
CA VAL A 38 -18.43 28.57 -4.63
C VAL A 38 -18.26 27.15 -5.16
N GLU A 39 -17.37 26.99 -6.13
CA GLU A 39 -16.86 25.65 -6.43
C GLU A 39 -16.30 25.08 -5.12
N PRO A 40 -16.57 23.80 -4.80
CA PRO A 40 -15.95 23.18 -3.64
C PRO A 40 -14.43 23.35 -3.80
N VAL A 41 -13.82 24.09 -2.87
CA VAL A 41 -12.37 24.23 -2.81
C VAL A 41 -11.85 22.80 -2.63
N GLY A 42 -11.15 22.30 -3.65
CA GLY A 42 -10.51 20.99 -3.60
C GLY A 42 -9.51 20.93 -2.43
N PRO A 43 -8.96 19.73 -2.12
CA PRO A 43 -7.85 19.65 -1.19
C PRO A 43 -6.74 20.63 -1.62
N GLU A 44 -6.11 21.30 -0.65
CA GLU A 44 -4.94 22.13 -0.91
C GLU A 44 -3.81 21.17 -1.31
N CYS A 45 -3.29 21.32 -2.52
CA CYS A 45 -2.18 20.48 -2.99
C CYS A 45 -0.91 20.83 -2.22
N GLY A 46 -0.07 19.83 -1.96
CA GLY A 46 1.25 20.01 -1.42
C GLY A 46 2.20 20.68 -2.42
N GLU A 47 3.35 21.09 -1.89
CA GLU A 47 4.46 21.61 -2.70
C GLU A 47 5.34 20.44 -3.18
N PRO A 48 6.00 20.56 -4.34
CA PRO A 48 7.00 19.58 -4.77
C PRO A 48 8.14 19.47 -3.75
N ASP A 49 8.65 18.26 -3.56
CA ASP A 49 9.90 18.04 -2.83
C ASP A 49 11.08 18.67 -3.58
N ASP A 50 12.21 18.83 -2.87
CA ASP A 50 13.47 19.24 -3.50
C ASP A 50 13.89 18.18 -4.55
N PRO A 51 14.33 18.60 -5.76
CA PRO A 51 14.76 17.67 -6.79
C PRO A 51 16.06 16.95 -6.39
N ILE A 52 16.16 15.67 -6.77
CA ILE A 52 17.30 14.79 -6.49
C ILE A 52 17.97 14.37 -7.79
N GLY A 53 19.31 14.33 -7.80
CA GLY A 53 20.10 13.90 -8.96
C GLY A 53 20.25 14.97 -10.04
N SER A 54 21.05 14.68 -11.07
CA SER A 54 21.33 15.57 -12.21
C SER A 54 20.15 15.76 -13.15
N CYS A 55 19.24 14.79 -13.18
CA CYS A 55 17.98 14.82 -13.92
C CYS A 55 16.84 15.49 -13.14
N GLU A 56 17.05 15.96 -11.91
CA GLU A 56 16.06 16.69 -11.11
C GLU A 56 14.75 15.89 -10.81
N VAL A 57 14.86 14.62 -10.40
CA VAL A 57 13.69 13.80 -10.00
C VAL A 57 13.05 14.36 -8.72
N ILE A 58 11.73 14.54 -8.74
CA ILE A 58 10.93 15.04 -7.60
C ILE A 58 10.18 13.87 -6.94
N PRO A 59 10.62 13.35 -5.77
CA PRO A 59 10.11 12.10 -5.21
C PRO A 59 8.60 12.04 -4.95
N ASN A 60 8.00 13.10 -4.38
CA ASN A 60 6.55 13.13 -4.11
C ASN A 60 5.67 13.26 -5.36
N LYS A 61 6.27 13.46 -6.55
CA LYS A 61 5.58 13.54 -7.84
C LYS A 61 5.86 12.35 -8.76
N GLU A 62 6.97 11.66 -8.55
CA GLU A 62 7.45 10.66 -9.51
C GLU A 62 7.57 9.26 -8.89
N LEU A 63 7.84 9.16 -7.59
CA LEU A 63 8.21 7.90 -6.94
C LEU A 63 7.22 7.45 -5.86
N MET A 64 6.78 8.37 -5.00
CA MET A 64 5.92 8.08 -3.85
C MET A 64 4.88 9.19 -3.70
N ILE A 65 3.76 9.04 -4.42
CA ILE A 65 2.75 10.09 -4.55
C ILE A 65 1.70 9.92 -3.46
N THR A 66 1.78 10.75 -2.41
CA THR A 66 0.83 10.80 -1.28
C THR A 66 -0.05 12.05 -1.27
N ASP A 67 0.19 12.97 -2.21
CA ASP A 67 -0.42 14.30 -2.25
C ASP A 67 -1.95 14.25 -2.29
N LEU A 68 -2.60 15.11 -1.48
CA LEU A 68 -4.06 15.11 -1.35
C LEU A 68 -4.81 15.41 -2.65
N CYS A 69 -4.24 16.20 -3.55
CA CYS A 69 -4.83 16.45 -4.87
C CYS A 69 -4.86 15.19 -5.74
N VAL A 70 -4.09 14.16 -5.40
CA VAL A 70 -4.08 12.86 -6.06
C VAL A 70 -4.91 11.85 -5.25
N VAL A 71 -4.54 11.61 -3.99
CA VAL A 71 -5.14 10.53 -3.19
C VAL A 71 -6.56 10.84 -2.71
N GLU A 72 -7.00 12.08 -2.84
CA GLU A 72 -8.39 12.52 -2.62
C GLU A 72 -9.07 13.07 -3.88
N ASP A 73 -8.50 12.82 -5.06
CA ASP A 73 -9.12 13.22 -6.33
C ASP A 73 -10.58 12.70 -6.37
N PRO A 74 -11.57 13.60 -6.47
CA PRO A 74 -12.98 13.24 -6.34
C PRO A 74 -13.49 12.37 -7.49
N CYS A 75 -12.76 12.32 -8.60
CA CYS A 75 -13.08 11.46 -9.72
C CYS A 75 -12.41 10.10 -9.61
N ARG A 76 -11.14 10.04 -9.25
CA ARG A 76 -10.33 8.83 -9.37
C ARG A 76 -10.25 8.03 -8.09
N SER A 77 -10.17 8.67 -6.92
CA SER A 77 -10.02 7.95 -5.65
C SER A 77 -11.34 7.74 -4.91
N LYS A 78 -12.46 8.20 -5.46
CA LYS A 78 -13.81 8.09 -4.88
C LYS A 78 -14.86 7.75 -5.94
N TRP A 79 -16.00 7.23 -5.48
CA TRP A 79 -17.17 6.95 -6.34
C TRP A 79 -18.25 8.05 -6.29
N ASN A 80 -18.26 8.84 -5.21
CA ASN A 80 -19.35 9.77 -4.87
C ASN A 80 -18.95 11.26 -4.99
N GLY A 81 -17.90 11.59 -5.76
CA GLY A 81 -17.20 12.87 -5.66
C GLY A 81 -17.43 13.95 -6.73
N GLY A 82 -18.04 13.69 -7.90
CA GLY A 82 -18.18 14.77 -8.90
C GLY A 82 -18.81 14.40 -10.24
N LEU A 83 -18.94 15.41 -11.11
CA LEU A 83 -19.27 15.25 -12.53
C LEU A 83 -18.03 14.77 -13.28
N CYS A 84 -17.71 13.49 -13.12
CA CYS A 84 -16.51 12.88 -13.67
C CYS A 84 -16.78 12.29 -15.06
N THR A 85 -15.73 12.19 -15.88
CA THR A 85 -15.82 11.38 -17.10
C THR A 85 -15.95 9.90 -16.72
N VAL A 86 -16.56 9.10 -17.57
CA VAL A 86 -16.72 7.65 -17.35
C VAL A 86 -15.36 6.97 -17.12
N ASN A 87 -14.30 7.44 -17.80
CA ASN A 87 -12.96 6.85 -17.70
C ASN A 87 -12.22 7.24 -16.42
N SER A 88 -12.49 8.42 -15.87
CA SER A 88 -11.84 8.87 -14.63
C SER A 88 -12.55 8.36 -13.37
N GLN A 89 -13.82 7.97 -13.47
CA GLN A 89 -14.63 7.62 -12.30
C GLN A 89 -14.13 6.35 -11.61
N GLY A 90 -13.69 6.51 -10.37
CA GLY A 90 -13.17 5.45 -9.51
C GLY A 90 -11.86 4.82 -9.96
N ALA A 91 -11.11 5.43 -10.90
CA ALA A 91 -9.92 4.85 -11.54
C ALA A 91 -8.89 4.26 -10.55
N TRP A 92 -8.70 4.91 -9.40
CA TRP A 92 -7.76 4.53 -8.34
C TRP A 92 -8.45 4.01 -7.07
N THR A 93 -9.73 3.62 -7.16
CA THR A 93 -10.44 2.99 -6.04
C THR A 93 -10.10 1.51 -5.96
N PHE A 94 -10.08 0.98 -4.72
CA PHE A 94 -9.86 -0.45 -4.50
C PHE A 94 -10.81 -1.33 -5.32
N GLY A 95 -12.10 -0.99 -5.36
CA GLY A 95 -13.11 -1.74 -6.11
C GLY A 95 -12.83 -1.81 -7.62
N LYS A 96 -12.44 -0.70 -8.26
CA LYS A 96 -12.09 -0.67 -9.69
C LYS A 96 -10.83 -1.47 -9.99
N LEU A 97 -9.81 -1.35 -9.14
CA LEU A 97 -8.56 -2.08 -9.30
C LEU A 97 -8.75 -3.59 -9.07
N MET A 98 -9.57 -3.99 -8.09
CA MET A 98 -9.95 -5.39 -7.88
C MET A 98 -10.77 -5.96 -9.04
N ALA A 99 -11.66 -5.17 -9.65
CA ALA A 99 -12.34 -5.57 -10.88
C ALA A 99 -11.33 -5.88 -12.00
N SER A 100 -10.35 -5.00 -12.20
CA SER A 100 -9.31 -5.17 -13.21
C SER A 100 -8.41 -6.39 -12.93
N ILE A 101 -8.04 -6.62 -11.66
CA ILE A 101 -7.32 -7.84 -11.23
C ILE A 101 -8.13 -9.12 -11.50
N ALA A 102 -9.44 -9.07 -11.32
CA ALA A 102 -10.35 -10.17 -11.62
C ALA A 102 -10.63 -10.32 -13.12
N GLY A 103 -10.05 -9.48 -13.99
CA GLY A 103 -10.29 -9.54 -15.43
C GLY A 103 -11.67 -9.00 -15.84
N PHE A 104 -12.19 -8.02 -15.09
CA PHE A 104 -13.40 -7.28 -15.45
C PHE A 104 -13.04 -5.84 -15.81
N SER A 105 -13.64 -5.33 -16.88
CA SER A 105 -13.51 -3.95 -17.35
C SER A 105 -14.18 -2.92 -16.42
N SER A 106 -15.12 -3.36 -15.58
CA SER A 106 -15.78 -2.52 -14.58
C SER A 106 -16.34 -3.32 -13.39
N ILE A 107 -16.65 -2.62 -12.29
CA ILE A 107 -17.33 -3.23 -11.12
C ILE A 107 -18.74 -3.76 -11.44
N ASN A 108 -19.31 -3.36 -12.59
CA ASN A 108 -20.67 -3.71 -13.01
C ASN A 108 -20.71 -4.83 -14.06
N GLU A 109 -19.56 -5.33 -14.53
CA GLU A 109 -19.52 -6.36 -15.57
C GLU A 109 -20.09 -7.70 -15.06
N ASP A 110 -19.59 -8.17 -13.92
CA ASP A 110 -20.16 -9.29 -13.17
C ASP A 110 -19.99 -9.03 -11.65
N PRO A 111 -20.91 -8.26 -11.03
CA PRO A 111 -20.82 -7.90 -9.61
C PRO A 111 -20.79 -9.11 -8.68
N GLN A 112 -21.48 -10.20 -9.06
CA GLN A 112 -21.55 -11.41 -8.26
C GLN A 112 -20.20 -12.14 -8.26
N ALA A 113 -19.60 -12.33 -9.44
CA ALA A 113 -18.29 -12.96 -9.54
C ALA A 113 -17.18 -12.09 -8.90
N LEU A 114 -17.24 -10.77 -9.05
CA LEU A 114 -16.29 -9.84 -8.42
C LEU A 114 -16.40 -9.86 -6.88
N SER A 115 -17.62 -9.90 -6.35
CA SER A 115 -17.88 -10.11 -4.92
C SER A 115 -17.27 -11.43 -4.44
N GLN A 116 -17.55 -12.54 -5.12
CA GLN A 116 -17.04 -13.86 -4.77
C GLN A 116 -15.51 -13.94 -4.84
N PHE A 117 -14.90 -13.34 -5.86
CA PHE A 117 -13.45 -13.24 -6.01
C PHE A 117 -12.81 -12.53 -4.81
N THR A 118 -13.38 -11.39 -4.41
CA THR A 118 -12.87 -10.55 -3.33
C THR A 118 -13.06 -11.20 -1.95
N VAL A 119 -14.23 -11.78 -1.70
CA VAL A 119 -14.52 -12.51 -0.45
C VAL A 119 -13.66 -13.77 -0.33
N SER A 120 -13.45 -14.50 -1.42
CA SER A 120 -12.58 -15.70 -1.42
C SER A 120 -11.13 -15.38 -1.07
N TRP A 121 -10.63 -14.21 -1.50
CA TRP A 121 -9.33 -13.71 -1.08
C TRP A 121 -9.30 -13.37 0.42
N LEU A 122 -10.22 -12.52 0.90
CA LEU A 122 -10.24 -12.10 2.32
C LEU A 122 -10.50 -13.27 3.28
N LYS A 123 -11.28 -14.28 2.87
CA LYS A 123 -11.54 -15.49 3.65
C LYS A 123 -10.29 -16.31 3.95
N GLN A 124 -9.25 -16.24 3.10
CA GLN A 124 -7.97 -16.89 3.39
C GLN A 124 -7.26 -16.22 4.58
N ILE A 125 -7.49 -14.94 4.83
CA ILE A 125 -6.96 -14.24 6.01
C ILE A 125 -7.69 -14.71 7.29
N LEU A 126 -8.99 -14.98 7.18
CA LEU A 126 -9.82 -15.47 8.29
C LEU A 126 -9.51 -16.91 8.72
N THR A 127 -9.02 -17.76 7.81
CA THR A 127 -8.92 -19.21 8.03
C THR A 127 -7.47 -19.69 8.10
N THR A 128 -7.19 -20.65 9.00
CA THR A 128 -5.89 -21.31 9.07
C THR A 128 -5.69 -22.23 7.87
N HIS A 129 -4.54 -22.14 7.22
CA HIS A 129 -4.20 -23.02 6.10
C HIS A 129 -2.69 -23.22 5.98
N ASP A 130 -2.28 -24.31 5.32
CA ASP A 130 -0.87 -24.60 5.03
C ASP A 130 -0.39 -23.79 3.83
N VAL A 131 0.74 -23.11 4.00
CA VAL A 131 1.46 -22.45 2.90
C VAL A 131 2.92 -22.84 2.99
N ASN A 132 3.40 -23.58 1.99
CA ASN A 132 4.76 -24.13 1.95
C ASN A 132 5.12 -24.94 3.22
N GLY A 133 4.22 -25.79 3.72
CA GLY A 133 4.50 -26.63 4.89
C GLY A 133 4.45 -25.90 6.23
N PHE A 134 3.95 -24.65 6.25
CA PHE A 134 3.76 -23.84 7.45
C PHE A 134 2.28 -23.53 7.66
N ASP A 135 1.80 -23.73 8.90
CA ASP A 135 0.47 -23.30 9.31
C ASP A 135 0.44 -21.78 9.41
N VAL A 136 -0.27 -21.12 8.49
CA VAL A 136 -0.59 -19.70 8.60
C VAL A 136 -1.92 -19.57 9.33
N LEU A 137 -1.89 -19.05 10.56
CA LEU A 137 -3.07 -19.00 11.43
C LEU A 137 -4.12 -18.01 10.95
N GLY A 138 -5.40 -18.35 11.04
CA GLY A 138 -6.50 -17.43 10.72
C GLY A 138 -6.58 -16.22 11.68
N ARG A 139 -7.05 -15.09 11.16
CA ARG A 139 -7.17 -13.81 11.90
C ARG A 139 -8.63 -13.45 12.10
N SER A 140 -9.12 -13.71 13.31
CA SER A 140 -10.56 -13.67 13.63
C SER A 140 -11.21 -12.30 13.42
N GLY A 141 -10.47 -11.19 13.54
CA GLY A 141 -11.02 -9.86 13.28
C GLY A 141 -11.45 -9.63 11.82
N MET A 142 -10.98 -10.46 10.88
CA MET A 142 -11.41 -10.41 9.47
C MET A 142 -12.89 -10.76 9.30
N ASP A 143 -13.46 -11.57 10.20
CA ASP A 143 -14.88 -11.93 10.20
C ASP A 143 -15.76 -10.69 10.34
N ALA A 144 -15.51 -9.88 11.39
CA ALA A 144 -16.21 -8.62 11.61
C ALA A 144 -15.95 -7.59 10.50
N PHE A 145 -14.76 -7.60 9.89
CA PHE A 145 -14.45 -6.71 8.76
C PHE A 145 -15.32 -7.04 7.53
N LEU A 146 -15.40 -8.32 7.17
CA LEU A 146 -16.25 -8.82 6.08
C LEU A 146 -17.74 -8.60 6.36
N ASP A 147 -18.20 -8.90 7.58
CA ASP A 147 -19.60 -8.70 7.97
C ASP A 147 -20.02 -7.24 7.86
N ASN A 148 -19.17 -6.32 8.35
CA ASN A 148 -19.46 -4.89 8.25
C ASN A 148 -19.60 -4.44 6.80
N TRP A 149 -18.72 -4.92 5.89
CA TRP A 149 -18.82 -4.61 4.47
C TRP A 149 -20.08 -5.21 3.84
N ALA A 150 -20.43 -6.45 4.16
CA ALA A 150 -21.67 -7.08 3.70
C ALA A 150 -22.91 -6.30 4.17
N ILE A 151 -22.91 -5.85 5.43
CA ILE A 151 -24.02 -5.06 6.02
C ILE A 151 -24.23 -3.74 5.28
N VAL A 152 -23.18 -2.97 5.02
CA VAL A 152 -23.32 -1.72 4.25
C VAL A 152 -23.64 -1.96 2.78
N SER A 153 -23.32 -3.16 2.27
CA SER A 153 -23.73 -3.61 0.93
C SER A 153 -25.20 -4.09 0.88
N GLY A 154 -25.92 -4.10 2.01
CA GLY A 154 -27.34 -4.45 2.09
C GLY A 154 -27.64 -5.91 2.46
N PHE A 155 -26.63 -6.68 2.89
CA PHE A 155 -26.77 -8.09 3.29
C PHE A 155 -26.70 -8.25 4.82
N SER A 156 -27.11 -9.40 5.35
CA SER A 156 -27.08 -9.62 6.82
C SER A 156 -25.72 -10.05 7.35
N SER A 157 -24.91 -10.71 6.53
CA SER A 157 -23.57 -11.21 6.86
C SER A 157 -22.79 -11.50 5.59
N TRP A 158 -21.47 -11.69 5.71
CA TRP A 158 -20.64 -12.08 4.57
C TRP A 158 -20.85 -13.54 4.12
N GLU A 159 -21.52 -14.35 4.95
CA GLU A 159 -21.87 -15.75 4.64
C GLU A 159 -23.16 -15.88 3.80
N ASP A 160 -23.82 -14.78 3.45
CA ASP A 160 -25.01 -14.80 2.60
C ASP A 160 -24.68 -15.45 1.22
N PRO A 161 -25.41 -16.51 0.80
CA PRO A 161 -25.13 -17.19 -0.46
C PRO A 161 -25.32 -16.29 -1.69
N ASP A 162 -26.13 -15.23 -1.57
CA ASP A 162 -26.42 -14.27 -2.63
C ASP A 162 -25.60 -12.97 -2.47
N LEU A 163 -24.57 -12.97 -1.62
CA LEU A 163 -23.76 -11.79 -1.31
C LEU A 163 -23.17 -11.14 -2.57
N VAL A 164 -23.52 -9.85 -2.75
CA VAL A 164 -22.86 -8.93 -3.69
C VAL A 164 -22.32 -7.74 -2.91
N LEU A 165 -21.01 -7.71 -2.69
CA LEU A 165 -20.35 -6.56 -2.07
C LEU A 165 -20.53 -5.30 -2.93
N ASP A 166 -20.92 -4.19 -2.30
CA ASP A 166 -20.88 -2.88 -2.94
C ASP A 166 -19.43 -2.41 -3.00
N MET A 167 -18.83 -2.59 -4.17
CA MET A 167 -17.45 -2.20 -4.46
C MET A 167 -17.24 -0.67 -4.42
N THR A 168 -18.32 0.11 -4.42
CA THR A 168 -18.24 1.56 -4.21
C THR A 168 -18.06 1.94 -2.74
N LEU A 169 -18.37 1.01 -1.83
CA LEU A 169 -18.21 1.11 -0.38
C LEU A 169 -17.07 0.23 0.14
N ALA A 170 -16.09 -0.10 -0.71
CA ALA A 170 -14.95 -0.91 -0.29
C ALA A 170 -14.19 -0.22 0.88
N PRO A 171 -13.93 -0.91 2.00
CA PRO A 171 -13.31 -0.35 3.22
C PRO A 171 -11.79 -0.16 3.11
N PHE A 172 -11.37 0.52 2.05
CA PHE A 172 -9.97 0.77 1.71
C PHE A 172 -9.79 2.21 1.22
N ARG A 173 -8.85 2.93 1.82
CA ARG A 173 -8.50 4.32 1.44
C ARG A 173 -7.15 4.36 0.75
N LEU A 174 -7.07 5.01 -0.41
CA LEU A 174 -5.81 5.20 -1.12
C LEU A 174 -4.84 6.05 -0.27
N LEU A 175 -3.65 5.51 -0.06
CA LEU A 175 -2.56 6.11 0.71
C LEU A 175 -1.48 6.67 -0.20
N ALA A 176 -1.09 5.89 -1.22
CA ALA A 176 -0.03 6.27 -2.14
C ALA A 176 -0.18 5.57 -3.50
N ILE A 177 0.31 6.23 -4.55
CA ILE A 177 0.65 5.62 -5.85
C ILE A 177 2.17 5.63 -5.97
N VAL A 178 2.79 4.49 -6.29
CA VAL A 178 4.24 4.30 -6.18
C VAL A 178 4.83 3.79 -7.48
N ALA A 179 5.96 4.37 -7.89
CA ALA A 179 6.81 3.83 -8.95
C ALA A 179 8.06 3.17 -8.35
N ARG A 180 8.35 1.97 -8.83
CA ARG A 180 9.52 1.15 -8.46
C ARG A 180 10.27 0.71 -9.70
N MET A 181 10.74 1.69 -10.47
CA MET A 181 11.57 1.46 -11.66
C MET A 181 12.89 0.76 -11.31
N ASP A 182 13.32 0.87 -10.05
CA ASP A 182 14.45 0.14 -9.46
C ASP A 182 14.24 -1.38 -9.42
N LEU A 183 13.02 -1.87 -9.64
CA LEU A 183 12.70 -3.31 -9.70
C LEU A 183 12.67 -3.87 -11.12
N ARG A 184 13.13 -3.09 -12.11
CA ARG A 184 13.18 -3.49 -13.51
C ARG A 184 13.98 -4.78 -13.71
N LYS A 185 13.60 -5.55 -14.72
CA LYS A 185 14.23 -6.83 -15.07
C LYS A 185 14.54 -6.87 -16.55
N ALA A 186 15.77 -7.28 -16.87
CA ALA A 186 16.21 -7.45 -18.24
C ALA A 186 15.27 -8.38 -19.01
N PRO A 187 14.87 -8.03 -20.24
CA PRO A 187 14.24 -8.98 -21.14
C PRO A 187 15.23 -10.14 -21.40
N SER A 188 14.90 -11.36 -20.97
CA SER A 188 15.79 -12.53 -21.17
C SER A 188 15.08 -13.62 -21.99
N GLY A 189 15.55 -13.83 -23.22
CA GLY A 189 15.06 -14.88 -24.11
C GLY A 189 13.59 -14.70 -24.53
N TYR A 190 12.77 -15.73 -24.31
CA TYR A 190 11.34 -15.76 -24.67
C TYR A 190 10.41 -15.30 -23.53
N SER A 191 10.96 -14.94 -22.36
CA SER A 191 10.21 -14.29 -21.27
C SER A 191 10.37 -12.78 -21.39
N GLY A 192 9.26 -12.06 -21.52
CA GLY A 192 9.26 -10.59 -21.49
C GLY A 192 9.94 -10.04 -20.23
N GLY A 193 10.56 -8.88 -20.35
CA GLY A 193 11.14 -8.13 -19.22
C GLY A 193 10.07 -7.45 -18.37
N SER A 194 10.50 -6.53 -17.51
CA SER A 194 9.62 -5.59 -16.81
C SER A 194 10.36 -4.27 -16.62
N ALA A 195 9.66 -3.16 -16.78
CA ALA A 195 10.21 -1.82 -16.49
C ALA A 195 10.24 -1.51 -14.98
N GLY A 196 9.79 -2.44 -14.14
CA GLY A 196 9.75 -2.28 -12.70
C GLY A 196 8.37 -2.61 -12.16
N GLU A 197 7.95 -1.86 -11.14
CA GLU A 197 6.65 -2.08 -10.52
C GLU A 197 5.88 -0.77 -10.27
N GLY A 198 4.59 -0.78 -10.57
CA GLY A 198 3.64 0.24 -10.15
C GLY A 198 2.84 -0.27 -8.95
N ARG A 199 2.63 0.55 -7.92
CA ARG A 199 1.84 0.16 -6.75
C ARG A 199 0.70 1.11 -6.43
N PHE A 200 -0.37 0.52 -5.92
CA PHE A 200 -1.39 1.23 -5.15
C PHE A 200 -1.36 0.74 -3.71
N VAL A 201 -1.14 1.65 -2.77
CA VAL A 201 -1.15 1.35 -1.33
C VAL A 201 -2.46 1.81 -0.74
N PHE A 202 -3.19 0.91 -0.09
CA PHE A 202 -4.45 1.18 0.59
C PHE A 202 -4.34 0.97 2.10
N GLY A 203 -4.97 1.84 2.87
CA GLY A 203 -5.20 1.65 4.31
C GLY A 203 -6.56 1.01 4.53
N MET A 204 -6.63 0.03 5.42
CA MET A 204 -7.89 -0.61 5.80
C MET A 204 -8.73 0.32 6.67
N LEU A 205 -10.05 0.28 6.49
CA LEU A 205 -11.00 1.13 7.22
C LEU A 205 -11.96 0.32 8.07
N GLY A 206 -12.31 0.83 9.24
CA GLY A 206 -13.45 0.39 10.03
C GLY A 206 -14.64 1.29 9.76
N ILE A 207 -15.81 0.67 9.56
CA ILE A 207 -17.03 1.37 9.20
C ILE A 207 -17.51 2.23 10.36
N ASN A 208 -17.79 3.50 10.06
CA ASN A 208 -18.46 4.40 10.99
C ASN A 208 -19.98 4.20 10.89
N PRO A 209 -20.65 3.63 11.90
CA PRO A 209 -22.07 3.30 11.83
C PRO A 209 -22.97 4.54 11.81
N GLN A 210 -22.47 5.73 12.17
CA GLN A 210 -23.20 6.98 11.99
C GLN A 210 -23.24 7.42 10.52
N PHE A 211 -22.30 6.96 9.70
CA PHE A 211 -22.17 7.29 8.29
C PHE A 211 -21.88 6.03 7.45
N PRO A 212 -22.81 5.04 7.44
CA PRO A 212 -22.57 3.73 6.86
C PRO A 212 -22.38 3.74 5.34
N ASN A 213 -22.79 4.80 4.66
CA ASN A 213 -22.66 4.95 3.21
C ASN A 213 -21.65 6.03 2.81
N ASN A 214 -20.74 6.40 3.73
CA ASN A 214 -19.75 7.44 3.49
C ASN A 214 -18.35 7.01 3.99
N PRO A 215 -17.54 6.38 3.11
CA PRO A 215 -16.17 5.94 3.43
C PRO A 215 -15.23 7.07 3.88
N ASP A 216 -15.52 8.33 3.55
CA ASP A 216 -14.74 9.48 4.03
C ASP A 216 -14.88 9.69 5.54
N GLN A 217 -15.96 9.18 6.15
CA GLN A 217 -16.23 9.28 7.59
C GLN A 217 -15.78 8.04 8.37
N TRP A 218 -15.20 7.04 7.69
CA TRP A 218 -14.73 5.80 8.29
C TRP A 218 -13.34 5.98 8.90
N PHE A 219 -13.04 5.21 9.94
CA PHE A 219 -11.82 5.34 10.71
C PHE A 219 -10.74 4.39 10.21
N SER A 220 -9.49 4.80 10.28
CA SER A 220 -8.35 4.00 9.83
C SER A 220 -8.08 2.84 10.80
N LEU A 221 -7.84 1.65 10.26
CA LEU A 221 -7.35 0.49 10.99
C LEU A 221 -5.82 0.40 10.85
N SER A 222 -5.19 -0.32 11.78
CA SER A 222 -3.75 -0.64 11.71
C SER A 222 -3.49 -1.77 10.71
N GLY A 223 -3.61 -1.45 9.43
CA GLY A 223 -3.41 -2.40 8.35
C GLY A 223 -3.41 -1.76 6.96
N THR A 224 -2.62 -2.35 6.07
CA THR A 224 -2.53 -1.93 4.66
C THR A 224 -2.72 -3.10 3.70
N VAL A 225 -3.16 -2.78 2.49
CA VAL A 225 -3.15 -3.65 1.32
C VAL A 225 -2.32 -2.95 0.24
N ILE A 226 -1.40 -3.67 -0.39
CA ILE A 226 -0.61 -3.18 -1.51
C ILE A 226 -0.96 -4.01 -2.73
N LEU A 227 -1.37 -3.34 -3.81
CA LEU A 227 -1.54 -3.94 -5.13
C LEU A 227 -0.27 -3.63 -5.92
N GLU A 228 0.49 -4.67 -6.27
CA GLU A 228 1.84 -4.57 -6.83
C GLU A 228 1.84 -5.13 -8.25
N TYR A 229 2.00 -4.26 -9.25
CA TYR A 229 1.81 -4.55 -10.67
C TYR A 229 3.13 -4.49 -11.42
N SER A 230 3.43 -5.50 -12.23
CA SER A 230 4.53 -5.40 -13.19
C SER A 230 4.26 -4.26 -14.18
N LEU A 231 5.27 -3.45 -14.49
CA LEU A 231 5.21 -2.51 -15.60
C LEU A 231 5.58 -3.25 -16.89
N PRO A 232 4.62 -3.54 -17.80
CA PRO A 232 4.90 -4.35 -18.98
C PRO A 232 5.99 -3.73 -19.85
N ALA A 233 7.04 -4.51 -20.13
CA ALA A 233 8.14 -4.11 -21.01
C ALA A 233 8.76 -5.35 -21.66
N THR A 234 9.18 -5.22 -22.92
CA THR A 234 9.80 -6.28 -23.71
C THR A 234 11.17 -5.90 -24.25
N THR A 235 11.48 -4.61 -24.27
CA THR A 235 12.73 -4.03 -24.77
C THR A 235 13.29 -3.04 -23.77
N CYS A 236 14.54 -2.58 -23.96
CA CYS A 236 15.07 -1.47 -23.16
C CYS A 236 14.31 -0.18 -23.45
N GLU A 237 13.93 0.03 -24.70
CA GLU A 237 13.20 1.22 -25.13
C GLU A 237 11.87 1.33 -24.37
N ASP A 238 11.19 0.21 -24.12
CA ASP A 238 9.98 0.20 -23.27
C ASP A 238 10.30 0.66 -21.83
N VAL A 239 11.44 0.24 -21.26
CA VAL A 239 11.87 0.64 -19.90
C VAL A 239 12.16 2.14 -19.83
N VAL A 240 12.85 2.67 -20.83
CA VAL A 240 13.15 4.11 -20.92
C VAL A 240 11.87 4.91 -21.12
N GLU A 241 10.92 4.42 -21.94
CA GLU A 241 9.62 5.07 -22.11
C GLU A 241 8.83 5.14 -20.80
N TRP A 242 8.83 4.08 -19.99
CA TRP A 242 8.24 4.13 -18.65
C TRP A 242 8.94 5.17 -17.76
N ALA A 243 10.27 5.19 -17.75
CA ALA A 243 11.05 6.16 -16.97
C ALA A 243 10.74 7.61 -17.37
N ASP A 244 10.74 7.91 -18.67
CA ASP A 244 10.42 9.23 -19.22
C ASP A 244 9.01 9.70 -18.80
N ARG A 245 8.02 8.80 -18.85
CA ARG A 245 6.63 9.12 -18.48
C ARG A 245 6.49 9.43 -16.99
N TRP A 246 7.09 8.61 -16.13
CA TRP A 246 7.11 8.87 -14.69
C TRP A 246 7.84 10.18 -14.39
N HIS A 247 9.00 10.41 -15.01
CA HIS A 247 9.78 11.61 -14.79
C HIS A 247 9.08 12.89 -15.26
N ALA A 248 8.34 12.83 -16.37
CA ALA A 248 7.57 13.95 -16.89
C ALA A 248 6.54 14.51 -15.90
N LEU A 249 6.07 13.70 -14.92
CA LEU A 249 5.17 14.15 -13.87
C LEU A 249 5.80 15.26 -13.00
N GLY A 250 7.11 15.24 -12.79
CA GLY A 250 7.85 16.24 -12.01
C GLY A 250 7.64 17.67 -12.52
N SER A 251 7.47 17.84 -13.83
CA SER A 251 7.24 19.14 -14.47
C SER A 251 5.79 19.62 -14.45
N ILE A 252 4.83 18.77 -14.08
CA ILE A 252 3.39 19.11 -14.12
C ILE A 252 2.91 19.50 -12.72
N PRO A 253 2.38 20.72 -12.49
CA PRO A 253 1.82 21.07 -11.18
C PRO A 253 0.69 20.12 -10.77
N PHE A 254 0.59 19.81 -9.47
CA PHE A 254 -0.53 19.02 -8.94
C PHE A 254 -1.89 19.60 -9.36
N GLY A 255 -2.86 18.71 -9.56
CA GLY A 255 -4.21 19.06 -10.01
C GLY A 255 -4.64 18.27 -11.25
N PRO A 256 -5.69 18.71 -11.96
CA PRO A 256 -6.35 17.90 -12.98
C PRO A 256 -5.44 17.43 -14.12
N SER A 257 -4.46 18.24 -14.54
CA SER A 257 -3.53 17.86 -15.62
C SER A 257 -2.53 16.80 -15.18
N TYR A 258 -1.99 16.95 -13.96
CA TYR A 258 -1.13 15.93 -13.34
C TYR A 258 -1.90 14.62 -13.15
N ASN A 259 -3.12 14.68 -12.62
CA ASN A 259 -3.92 13.48 -12.37
C ASN A 259 -4.33 12.77 -13.67
N ALA A 260 -4.50 13.51 -14.77
CA ALA A 260 -4.72 12.92 -16.09
C ALA A 260 -3.46 12.19 -16.58
N ALA A 261 -2.28 12.83 -16.53
CA ALA A 261 -1.02 12.21 -16.93
C ALA A 261 -0.68 10.98 -16.07
N LEU A 262 -0.84 11.08 -14.75
CA LEU A 262 -0.67 9.94 -13.84
C LEU A 262 -1.67 8.83 -14.15
N GLN A 263 -2.92 9.17 -14.46
CA GLN A 263 -3.91 8.15 -14.82
C GLN A 263 -3.50 7.39 -16.08
N GLU A 264 -3.02 8.07 -17.13
CA GLU A 264 -2.54 7.43 -18.36
C GLU A 264 -1.43 6.40 -18.04
N ILE A 265 -0.50 6.74 -17.14
CA ILE A 265 0.54 5.83 -16.67
C ILE A 265 -0.07 4.64 -15.91
N THR A 266 -1.00 4.91 -14.99
CA THR A 266 -1.59 3.84 -14.17
C THR A 266 -2.53 2.91 -14.94
N ASP A 267 -3.22 3.41 -15.97
CA ASP A 267 -4.13 2.62 -16.79
C ASP A 267 -3.34 1.54 -17.57
N ASP A 268 -2.09 1.82 -17.95
CA ASP A 268 -1.24 0.89 -18.72
C ASP A 268 -0.69 -0.29 -17.90
N PHE A 269 -0.69 -0.22 -16.56
CA PHE A 269 -0.31 -1.35 -15.71
C PHE A 269 -1.44 -1.91 -14.85
N ALA A 270 -2.36 -1.07 -14.36
CA ALA A 270 -3.43 -1.51 -13.47
C ALA A 270 -4.79 -1.65 -14.17
N GLY A 271 -4.89 -1.21 -15.42
CA GLY A 271 -6.10 -1.30 -16.22
C GLY A 271 -6.50 -2.74 -16.55
N PHE A 272 -7.75 -2.88 -16.99
CA PHE A 272 -8.25 -4.13 -17.55
C PHE A 272 -7.42 -4.51 -18.79
N ASP A 273 -7.00 -5.78 -18.85
CA ASP A 273 -6.23 -6.34 -19.97
C ASP A 273 -4.85 -5.67 -20.18
N ALA A 274 -4.29 -5.05 -19.14
CA ALA A 274 -2.94 -4.46 -19.17
C ALA A 274 -1.83 -5.49 -19.47
N ALA A 275 -2.09 -6.79 -19.26
CA ALA A 275 -1.19 -7.86 -19.66
C ALA A 275 -2.00 -9.10 -20.13
N PRO A 276 -2.45 -9.13 -21.39
CA PRO A 276 -3.41 -10.14 -21.89
C PRO A 276 -2.93 -11.59 -21.78
N ASP A 277 -1.63 -11.82 -21.80
CA ASP A 277 -1.03 -13.16 -21.70
C ASP A 277 -0.92 -13.68 -20.25
N ARG A 278 -1.25 -12.86 -19.25
CA ARG A 278 -1.22 -13.21 -17.82
C ARG A 278 -2.61 -13.65 -17.32
N PRO A 279 -2.68 -14.37 -16.18
CA PRO A 279 -3.96 -14.70 -15.56
C PRO A 279 -4.87 -13.48 -15.42
N ASN A 280 -6.14 -13.64 -15.83
CA ASN A 280 -7.15 -12.58 -15.88
C ASN A 280 -6.80 -11.34 -16.73
N GLY A 281 -5.78 -11.40 -17.59
CA GLY A 281 -5.30 -10.25 -18.36
C GLY A 281 -4.64 -9.16 -17.50
N SER A 282 -4.35 -9.45 -16.22
CA SER A 282 -3.85 -8.46 -15.27
C SER A 282 -2.32 -8.50 -15.17
N SER A 283 -1.68 -7.33 -15.11
CA SER A 283 -0.24 -7.24 -14.86
C SER A 283 0.14 -7.41 -13.37
N ILE A 284 -0.86 -7.60 -12.49
CA ILE A 284 -0.63 -7.82 -11.05
C ILE A 284 0.41 -8.93 -10.84
N SER A 285 1.44 -8.61 -10.07
CA SER A 285 2.49 -9.54 -9.66
C SER A 285 2.12 -10.16 -8.32
N GLN A 286 1.77 -9.32 -7.36
CA GLN A 286 1.30 -9.76 -6.05
C GLN A 286 0.34 -8.76 -5.41
N VAL A 287 -0.49 -9.25 -4.50
CA VAL A 287 -1.24 -8.46 -3.53
C VAL A 287 -0.66 -8.77 -2.16
N ARG A 288 -0.30 -7.75 -1.39
CA ARG A 288 0.26 -7.92 -0.04
C ARG A 288 -0.63 -7.29 1.01
N THR A 289 -0.84 -7.99 2.11
CA THR A 289 -1.45 -7.41 3.32
C THR A 289 -0.38 -7.24 4.37
N ASN A 290 -0.47 -6.18 5.17
CA ASN A 290 0.47 -5.88 6.25
C ASN A 290 -0.31 -5.26 7.42
N GLU A 291 -0.70 -6.07 8.42
CA GLU A 291 -1.65 -5.63 9.44
C GLU A 291 -1.52 -6.31 10.81
N ILE A 292 -2.06 -5.62 11.82
CA ILE A 292 -2.32 -6.13 13.18
C ILE A 292 -3.80 -5.98 13.58
N ALA A 293 -4.61 -5.29 12.76
CA ALA A 293 -5.98 -4.94 13.08
C ALA A 293 -6.88 -6.16 13.34
N PHE A 294 -6.53 -7.33 12.78
CA PHE A 294 -7.39 -8.51 12.84
C PHE A 294 -6.91 -9.62 13.78
N SER A 295 -5.65 -9.57 14.24
CA SER A 295 -5.09 -10.40 15.31
C SER A 295 -3.67 -9.94 15.69
N GLY A 296 -3.15 -10.39 16.83
CA GLY A 296 -1.72 -10.28 17.13
C GLY A 296 -0.97 -11.56 16.75
N PRO A 297 0.32 -11.49 16.38
CA PRO A 297 1.13 -10.28 16.18
C PRO A 297 0.86 -9.62 14.80
N TRP A 298 1.63 -8.58 14.50
CA TRP A 298 1.66 -7.98 13.18
C TRP A 298 2.12 -9.01 12.14
N GLU A 299 1.45 -9.08 10.99
CA GLU A 299 1.68 -10.10 9.98
C GLU A 299 1.60 -9.55 8.56
N LEU A 300 2.54 -9.98 7.71
CA LEU A 300 2.52 -9.77 6.28
C LEU A 300 2.17 -11.05 5.55
N ARG A 301 1.30 -10.97 4.54
CA ARG A 301 0.92 -12.08 3.67
C ARG A 301 0.99 -11.65 2.23
N GLU A 302 1.30 -12.61 1.36
CA GLU A 302 1.41 -12.40 -0.08
C GLU A 302 0.42 -13.30 -0.81
N PHE A 303 -0.26 -12.73 -1.80
CA PHE A 303 -1.26 -13.40 -2.62
C PHE A 303 -0.92 -13.17 -4.09
N ARG A 304 -1.12 -14.20 -4.91
CA ARG A 304 -0.91 -14.13 -6.37
C ARG A 304 -2.08 -14.77 -7.10
N LEU A 305 -2.27 -14.42 -8.36
CA LEU A 305 -3.22 -15.12 -9.22
C LEU A 305 -2.64 -16.52 -9.53
N VAL A 306 -3.23 -17.55 -8.91
CA VAL A 306 -2.78 -18.94 -9.06
C VAL A 306 -3.85 -19.72 -9.81
N PRO A 307 -3.59 -20.15 -11.06
CA PRO A 307 -4.51 -21.00 -11.81
C PRO A 307 -4.82 -22.28 -11.03
N SER A 308 -6.09 -22.52 -10.72
CA SER A 308 -6.51 -23.78 -10.13
C SER A 308 -6.42 -24.89 -11.18
N PRO A 309 -5.87 -26.08 -10.85
CA PRO A 309 -5.86 -27.23 -11.75
C PRO A 309 -7.26 -27.80 -12.00
N LEU A 310 -8.26 -27.41 -11.20
CA LEU A 310 -9.67 -27.70 -11.45
C LEU A 310 -10.28 -26.51 -12.20
N THR A 311 -11.02 -26.78 -13.27
CA THR A 311 -11.74 -25.78 -14.07
C THR A 311 -12.71 -24.99 -13.19
N VAL A 312 -12.24 -23.87 -12.63
CA VAL A 312 -13.12 -22.88 -12.01
C VAL A 312 -13.77 -22.12 -13.16
N VAL A 313 -15.11 -22.11 -13.20
CA VAL A 313 -15.83 -21.15 -14.02
C VAL A 313 -15.70 -19.80 -13.31
N GLY A 314 -15.06 -18.82 -13.95
CA GLY A 314 -14.82 -17.50 -13.38
C GLY A 314 -13.32 -17.11 -13.39
N PRO A 315 -12.97 -15.99 -12.73
CA PRO A 315 -11.60 -15.49 -12.71
C PRO A 315 -10.64 -16.43 -11.97
N VAL A 316 -9.38 -16.45 -12.40
CA VAL A 316 -8.29 -17.10 -11.67
C VAL A 316 -8.20 -16.46 -10.28
N PRO A 317 -8.22 -17.21 -9.17
CA PRO A 317 -8.30 -16.64 -7.83
C PRO A 317 -6.96 -16.07 -7.33
N LEU A 318 -7.04 -15.02 -6.50
CA LEU A 318 -5.95 -14.64 -5.60
C LEU A 318 -5.81 -15.70 -4.52
N THR A 319 -4.65 -16.35 -4.48
CA THR A 319 -4.33 -17.41 -3.52
C THR A 319 -3.10 -17.02 -2.72
N GLN A 320 -3.11 -17.27 -1.41
CA GLN A 320 -1.95 -17.01 -0.57
C GLN A 320 -0.77 -17.89 -1.02
N VAL A 321 0.41 -17.30 -1.09
CA VAL A 321 1.67 -17.97 -1.43
C VAL A 321 2.71 -17.69 -0.36
N ALA A 322 3.83 -18.40 -0.41
CA ALA A 322 4.96 -18.13 0.48
C ALA A 322 5.47 -16.69 0.26
N VAL A 323 5.70 -15.96 1.35
CA VAL A 323 6.14 -14.56 1.31
C VAL A 323 7.57 -14.49 0.79
N ALA A 324 7.78 -13.65 -0.22
CA ALA A 324 9.07 -13.54 -0.88
C ALA A 324 10.21 -13.21 0.10
N GLN A 325 11.37 -13.85 -0.11
CA GLN A 325 12.62 -13.69 0.65
C GLN A 325 12.49 -13.67 2.17
N THR A 326 11.44 -14.22 2.77
CA THR A 326 11.32 -14.27 4.22
C THR A 326 11.28 -15.73 4.66
N PRO A 327 12.28 -16.21 5.42
CA PRO A 327 12.20 -17.55 5.98
C PRO A 327 11.29 -17.55 7.21
N ASP A 328 10.82 -18.73 7.60
CA ASP A 328 9.99 -18.84 8.81
C ASP A 328 10.75 -18.38 10.06
N ILE A 329 10.05 -17.70 10.96
CA ILE A 329 10.64 -17.09 12.16
C ILE A 329 11.28 -18.13 13.11
N LYS A 330 10.90 -19.41 13.02
CA LYS A 330 11.54 -20.48 13.80
C LYS A 330 13.04 -20.61 13.49
N PHE A 331 13.48 -20.19 12.30
CA PHE A 331 14.89 -20.20 11.91
C PHE A 331 15.70 -19.07 12.57
N ASN A 332 15.05 -18.15 13.27
CA ASN A 332 15.69 -17.20 14.18
C ASN A 332 15.79 -17.72 15.62
N THR A 333 15.16 -18.87 15.92
CA THR A 333 15.00 -19.37 17.29
C THR A 333 15.33 -20.86 17.39
N THR A 334 14.35 -21.73 17.22
CA THR A 334 14.47 -23.18 17.49
C THR A 334 15.25 -23.94 16.43
N GLU A 335 15.42 -23.39 15.22
CA GLU A 335 16.13 -24.02 14.09
C GLU A 335 17.23 -23.10 13.52
N ALA A 336 17.90 -22.32 14.38
CA ALA A 336 18.90 -21.33 13.97
C ALA A 336 20.07 -21.90 13.14
N ASP A 337 20.43 -23.17 13.31
CA ASP A 337 21.51 -23.81 12.55
C ASP A 337 21.21 -23.91 11.05
N VAL A 338 19.92 -23.99 10.68
CA VAL A 338 19.49 -24.02 9.27
C VAL A 338 19.74 -22.67 8.62
N LEU A 339 19.40 -21.57 9.31
CA LEU A 339 19.67 -20.22 8.82
C LEU A 339 21.19 -19.94 8.78
N THR A 340 21.96 -20.35 9.79
CA THR A 340 23.43 -20.22 9.75
C THR A 340 24.03 -20.90 8.50
N LYS A 341 23.56 -22.10 8.14
CA LYS A 341 24.00 -22.78 6.90
C LYS A 341 23.56 -22.03 5.63
N TYR A 342 22.35 -21.45 5.63
CA TYR A 342 21.89 -20.66 4.50
C TYR A 342 22.77 -19.42 4.29
N LEU A 343 23.06 -18.69 5.38
CA LEU A 343 23.93 -17.51 5.34
C LEU A 343 25.35 -17.86 4.85
N ASP A 344 25.93 -18.95 5.33
CA ASP A 344 27.25 -19.43 4.92
C ASP A 344 27.28 -19.84 3.43
N GLU A 345 26.31 -20.62 2.98
CA GLU A 345 26.26 -21.11 1.59
C GLU A 345 25.90 -20.02 0.56
N ASN A 346 25.25 -18.94 1.01
CA ASN A 346 24.78 -17.86 0.13
C ASN A 346 25.47 -16.52 0.41
N GLU A 347 26.53 -16.47 1.21
CA GLU A 347 27.16 -15.22 1.64
C GLU A 347 27.48 -14.30 0.46
N THR A 348 28.13 -14.82 -0.59
CA THR A 348 28.44 -14.03 -1.79
C THR A 348 27.19 -13.49 -2.49
N ALA A 349 26.14 -14.30 -2.61
CA ALA A 349 24.89 -13.88 -3.25
C ALA A 349 24.13 -12.85 -2.38
N ILE A 350 24.24 -12.96 -1.06
CA ILE A 350 23.66 -12.00 -0.11
C ILE A 350 24.37 -10.66 -0.22
N LEU A 351 25.70 -10.67 -0.18
CA LEU A 351 26.52 -9.46 -0.32
C LEU A 351 26.27 -8.75 -1.68
N ASN A 352 25.97 -9.51 -2.73
CA ASN A 352 25.65 -8.98 -4.06
C ASN A 352 24.16 -8.66 -4.26
N GLY A 353 23.28 -8.92 -3.30
CA GLY A 353 21.84 -8.71 -3.43
C GLY A 353 21.12 -9.68 -4.39
N THR A 354 21.78 -10.72 -4.89
CA THR A 354 21.26 -11.68 -5.89
C THR A 354 20.72 -12.97 -5.27
N HIS A 355 20.69 -13.08 -3.94
CA HIS A 355 20.22 -14.27 -3.25
C HIS A 355 18.69 -14.46 -3.39
N GLU A 356 18.27 -15.72 -3.34
CA GLU A 356 16.86 -16.09 -3.20
C GLU A 356 16.69 -17.09 -2.06
N ILE A 357 15.84 -16.76 -1.09
CA ILE A 357 15.41 -17.72 -0.06
C ILE A 357 14.53 -18.78 -0.71
N PRO A 358 14.95 -20.04 -0.87
CA PRO A 358 14.17 -21.03 -1.59
C PRO A 358 12.93 -21.49 -0.80
N LEU A 359 11.95 -22.08 -1.48
CA LEU A 359 10.82 -22.74 -0.81
C LEU A 359 11.29 -23.86 0.12
N VAL A 360 12.32 -24.61 -0.30
CA VAL A 360 12.91 -25.71 0.46
C VAL A 360 14.43 -25.50 0.58
N PHE A 361 14.98 -25.63 1.79
CA PHE A 361 16.41 -25.60 2.05
C PHE A 361 16.79 -26.75 2.99
N LYS A 362 17.82 -27.52 2.64
CA LYS A 362 18.26 -28.71 3.40
C LYS A 362 17.10 -29.67 3.73
N ASP A 363 16.30 -29.99 2.72
CA ASP A 363 15.13 -30.88 2.79
C ASP A 363 14.03 -30.45 3.77
N LYS A 364 14.01 -29.16 4.15
CA LYS A 364 12.98 -28.55 4.99
C LYS A 364 12.29 -27.41 4.25
N PRO A 365 10.98 -27.22 4.42
CA PRO A 365 10.36 -25.96 4.02
C PRO A 365 11.06 -24.79 4.72
N PHE A 366 11.36 -23.73 3.97
CA PHE A 366 12.23 -22.64 4.43
C PHE A 366 11.55 -21.27 4.29
N ARG A 367 11.16 -20.86 3.08
CA ARG A 367 10.39 -19.64 2.83
C ARG A 367 9.02 -19.69 3.53
N ALA A 368 8.70 -18.71 4.36
CA ALA A 368 7.53 -18.70 5.23
C ALA A 368 6.22 -18.54 4.45
N GLY A 369 5.13 -19.09 5.00
CA GLY A 369 3.77 -18.82 4.52
C GLY A 369 3.27 -17.41 4.79
N SER A 370 3.80 -16.76 5.83
CA SER A 370 3.59 -15.36 6.20
C SER A 370 4.81 -14.80 6.93
N ALA A 371 4.99 -13.48 6.94
CA ALA A 371 6.05 -12.84 7.70
C ALA A 371 5.48 -12.24 9.00
N LEU A 372 5.72 -12.91 10.12
CA LEU A 372 5.35 -12.41 11.44
C LEU A 372 6.36 -11.39 11.93
N VAL A 373 5.87 -10.27 12.47
CA VAL A 373 6.67 -9.27 13.19
C VAL A 373 6.20 -9.24 14.64
N PRO A 374 6.78 -10.06 15.54
CA PRO A 374 6.31 -10.20 16.92
C PRO A 374 6.36 -8.91 17.72
N SER A 375 7.32 -8.03 17.40
CA SER A 375 7.45 -6.69 17.96
C SER A 375 8.31 -5.82 17.05
N THR A 376 8.26 -4.50 17.25
CA THR A 376 9.19 -3.56 16.58
C THR A 376 10.66 -3.80 16.94
N GLN A 377 10.94 -4.61 17.95
CA GLN A 377 12.28 -4.99 18.39
C GLN A 377 12.76 -6.30 17.76
N PHE A 378 11.98 -6.91 16.87
CA PHE A 378 12.43 -8.10 16.14
C PHE A 378 13.62 -7.77 15.23
N PHE A 379 14.64 -8.63 15.25
CA PHE A 379 15.75 -8.65 14.31
C PHE A 379 16.22 -10.10 14.11
N TRP A 380 16.84 -10.38 12.97
CA TRP A 380 17.50 -11.65 12.72
C TRP A 380 18.85 -11.68 13.46
N SER A 381 19.07 -12.72 14.26
CA SER A 381 20.29 -12.89 15.06
C SER A 381 20.81 -14.30 14.87
N ASN A 382 22.01 -14.42 14.32
CA ASN A 382 22.58 -15.70 13.92
C ASN A 382 24.09 -15.67 14.10
N ASP A 383 24.62 -16.31 15.14
CA ASP A 383 26.06 -16.52 15.26
C ASP A 383 26.56 -17.56 14.23
N PRO A 384 27.78 -17.38 13.66
CA PRO A 384 28.74 -16.30 13.93
C PRO A 384 28.55 -15.05 13.05
N PHE A 385 27.42 -14.90 12.34
CA PHE A 385 27.16 -13.79 11.43
C PHE A 385 26.67 -12.49 12.10
N ASN A 386 26.47 -12.48 13.42
CA ASN A 386 26.14 -11.25 14.12
C ASN A 386 27.22 -10.18 13.91
N CYS A 387 26.77 -8.94 13.71
CA CYS A 387 27.60 -7.79 13.34
C CYS A 387 28.37 -7.94 12.00
N THR A 388 27.94 -8.84 11.11
CA THR A 388 28.44 -8.91 9.72
C THR A 388 27.51 -8.19 8.74
N GLU A 389 28.06 -7.85 7.57
CA GLU A 389 27.30 -7.31 6.44
C GLU A 389 26.34 -8.35 5.86
N THR A 390 26.76 -9.61 5.80
CA THR A 390 25.93 -10.73 5.33
C THR A 390 24.62 -10.83 6.11
N ARG A 391 24.66 -10.78 7.45
CA ARG A 391 23.44 -10.79 8.26
C ARG A 391 22.62 -9.51 8.08
N HIS A 392 23.24 -8.34 7.98
CA HIS A 392 22.55 -7.07 7.77
C HIS A 392 21.74 -7.09 6.46
N LEU A 393 22.40 -7.40 5.35
CA LEU A 393 21.79 -7.43 4.03
C LEU A 393 20.76 -8.56 3.92
N PHE A 394 21.00 -9.71 4.55
CA PHE A 394 19.96 -10.73 4.67
C PHE A 394 18.71 -10.18 5.40
N ALA A 395 18.88 -9.59 6.59
CA ALA A 395 17.76 -9.08 7.39
C ALA A 395 16.99 -7.97 6.66
N LEU A 396 17.70 -7.06 6.00
CA LEU A 396 17.13 -5.97 5.21
C LEU A 396 16.27 -6.49 4.05
N ASN A 397 16.63 -7.65 3.49
CA ASN A 397 15.90 -8.35 2.44
C ASN A 397 14.87 -9.35 2.98
N THR A 398 14.43 -9.23 4.23
CA THR A 398 13.26 -9.95 4.74
C THR A 398 12.16 -8.98 5.12
N CYS A 399 10.91 -9.35 4.93
CA CYS A 399 9.77 -8.49 5.30
C CYS A 399 9.80 -8.15 6.80
N ASN A 400 9.98 -9.14 7.66
CA ASN A 400 9.98 -8.94 9.11
C ASN A 400 11.25 -8.31 9.66
N GLY A 401 12.40 -8.42 8.99
CA GLY A 401 13.61 -7.67 9.36
C GLY A 401 13.48 -6.19 8.98
N CYS A 402 13.13 -5.91 7.72
CA CYS A 402 12.97 -4.55 7.23
C CYS A 402 11.83 -3.80 7.93
N HIS A 403 10.69 -4.46 8.21
CA HIS A 403 9.56 -3.83 8.89
C HIS A 403 9.65 -3.89 10.44
N ALA A 404 10.87 -3.95 10.98
CA ALA A 404 11.12 -3.99 12.41
C ALA A 404 12.43 -3.26 12.78
N ARG A 405 13.26 -3.85 13.64
CA ARG A 405 14.40 -3.19 14.28
C ARG A 405 15.52 -2.83 13.31
N GLU A 406 15.72 -3.60 12.24
CA GLU A 406 16.84 -3.42 11.30
C GLU A 406 16.86 -2.03 10.65
N THR A 407 15.68 -1.47 10.38
CA THR A 407 15.52 -0.12 9.81
C THR A 407 14.80 0.83 10.75
N ASN A 408 14.51 0.39 11.98
CA ASN A 408 13.65 1.08 12.94
C ASN A 408 12.24 1.42 12.38
N THR A 409 11.77 0.68 11.37
CA THR A 409 10.43 0.86 10.82
C THR A 409 9.39 0.26 11.75
N GLN A 410 8.38 1.06 12.11
CA GLN A 410 7.25 0.62 12.94
C GLN A 410 6.20 -0.10 12.09
N PHE A 411 6.57 -1.27 11.56
CA PHE A 411 5.75 -2.17 10.75
C PHE A 411 5.31 -1.70 9.37
N LEU A 412 5.05 -0.40 9.15
CA LEU A 412 4.54 0.12 7.88
C LEU A 412 5.53 1.13 7.27
N GLN A 413 5.65 1.09 5.94
CA GLN A 413 6.42 2.07 5.16
C GLN A 413 5.56 3.28 4.78
N VAL A 414 4.27 3.05 4.51
CA VAL A 414 3.25 4.09 4.26
C VAL A 414 2.16 3.92 5.31
N PHE A 415 1.95 4.94 6.15
CA PHE A 415 1.03 4.85 7.28
C PHE A 415 -0.43 5.14 6.85
N PRO A 416 -1.43 4.47 7.47
CA PRO A 416 -2.83 4.80 7.26
C PRO A 416 -3.10 6.26 7.60
N ARG A 417 -3.93 6.91 6.79
CA ARG A 417 -4.25 8.34 6.91
C ARG A 417 -5.74 8.59 7.11
N SER A 418 -6.06 9.72 7.70
CA SER A 418 -7.42 10.28 7.71
C SER A 418 -7.68 11.10 6.45
N ILE A 419 -8.94 11.41 6.17
CA ILE A 419 -9.28 12.39 5.13
C ILE A 419 -8.67 13.77 5.45
N GLY A 420 -8.22 14.49 4.43
CA GLY A 420 -7.57 15.79 4.55
C GLY A 420 -6.16 15.74 5.15
N SER A 421 -5.54 14.56 5.20
CA SER A 421 -4.16 14.40 5.66
C SER A 421 -3.45 13.36 4.81
N GLU A 422 -2.25 13.69 4.36
CA GLU A 422 -1.40 12.78 3.61
C GLU A 422 -0.95 11.60 4.47
N SER A 423 -0.56 10.52 3.83
CA SER A 423 0.08 9.41 4.52
C SER A 423 1.49 9.79 4.95
N GLY A 424 1.80 9.57 6.23
CA GLY A 424 3.18 9.59 6.68
C GLY A 424 3.99 8.48 6.03
N LEU A 425 5.27 8.72 5.84
CA LEU A 425 6.25 7.75 5.36
C LEU A 425 7.22 7.36 6.47
N SER A 426 7.77 6.15 6.43
CA SER A 426 8.82 5.72 7.35
C SER A 426 10.13 6.47 7.10
N THR A 427 10.99 6.52 8.11
CA THR A 427 12.36 7.05 7.98
C THR A 427 13.28 6.14 7.18
N PHE A 428 12.90 4.89 6.90
CA PHE A 428 13.60 4.07 5.91
C PHE A 428 13.46 4.67 4.50
N LEU A 429 12.26 5.16 4.16
CA LEU A 429 11.99 5.80 2.87
C LEU A 429 12.61 7.19 2.77
N THR A 430 12.35 8.05 3.77
CA THR A 430 12.69 9.48 3.74
C THR A 430 14.04 9.82 4.34
N GLY A 431 14.68 8.85 4.99
CA GLY A 431 15.95 9.00 5.67
C GLY A 431 15.84 9.44 7.12
N ASP A 432 16.65 8.81 7.97
CA ASP A 432 16.87 9.22 9.37
C ASP A 432 18.25 9.90 9.47
N PRO A 433 18.33 11.20 9.80
CA PRO A 433 19.61 11.89 9.94
C PRO A 433 20.48 11.35 11.07
N PHE A 434 19.92 10.59 12.01
CA PHE A 434 20.66 9.95 13.10
C PHE A 434 21.10 8.51 12.79
N GLY A 435 20.58 7.94 11.69
CA GLY A 435 20.78 6.54 11.34
C GLY A 435 20.17 5.56 12.37
N VAL A 436 20.33 4.27 12.08
CA VAL A 436 19.82 3.17 12.90
C VAL A 436 20.99 2.33 13.38
N THR A 437 21.10 2.13 14.69
CA THR A 437 22.11 1.23 15.23
C THR A 437 21.78 -0.21 14.86
N ASP A 438 22.77 -0.90 14.30
CA ASP A 438 22.69 -2.32 13.99
C ASP A 438 22.38 -3.13 15.27
N PRO A 439 21.30 -3.93 15.29
CA PRO A 439 20.86 -4.59 16.52
C PRO A 439 21.78 -5.73 16.97
N THR A 440 22.69 -6.19 16.10
CA THR A 440 23.60 -7.31 16.39
C THR A 440 25.02 -6.87 16.72
N CYS A 441 25.32 -5.57 16.62
CA CYS A 441 26.60 -4.96 17.00
C CYS A 441 26.55 -4.35 18.41
N PRO A 442 27.71 -4.05 19.03
CA PRO A 442 27.77 -3.19 20.21
C PRO A 442 26.95 -1.91 20.04
N GLN A 443 26.35 -1.39 21.11
CA GLN A 443 25.51 -0.19 21.05
C GLN A 443 26.33 1.05 21.45
N PRO A 444 26.09 2.23 20.86
CA PRO A 444 26.78 3.46 21.27
C PRO A 444 26.64 3.72 22.80
N PRO A 445 27.71 4.15 23.49
CA PRO A 445 29.00 4.60 22.97
C PRO A 445 30.08 3.50 22.88
N ASP A 446 29.70 2.22 22.95
CA ASP A 446 30.66 1.12 22.97
C ASP A 446 31.43 1.01 21.64
N ASP A 447 32.74 0.70 21.74
CA ASP A 447 33.59 0.49 20.57
C ASP A 447 33.06 -0.67 19.71
N GLY A 448 32.98 -0.45 18.39
CA GLY A 448 32.45 -1.42 17.43
C GLY A 448 30.96 -1.28 17.11
N ALA A 449 30.28 -0.25 17.62
CA ALA A 449 28.94 0.08 17.19
C ALA A 449 28.89 0.44 15.69
N VAL A 450 27.87 -0.08 15.00
CA VAL A 450 27.62 0.18 13.58
C VAL A 450 26.30 0.93 13.45
N ILE A 451 26.33 2.06 12.74
CA ILE A 451 25.16 2.89 12.43
C ILE A 451 24.88 2.78 10.94
N ARG A 452 23.66 2.41 10.59
CA ARG A 452 23.15 2.23 9.23
C ARG A 452 22.32 3.45 8.83
N PHE A 453 22.57 3.98 7.64
CA PHE A 453 21.78 5.08 7.09
C PHE A 453 20.96 4.55 5.93
N PHE A 454 19.70 4.94 5.88
CA PHE A 454 18.77 4.61 4.82
C PHE A 454 18.24 5.92 4.24
N HIS A 455 17.95 5.93 2.95
CA HIS A 455 17.17 6.96 2.28
C HIS A 455 16.66 6.38 0.96
N ASP A 456 15.68 5.47 1.05
CA ASP A 456 15.31 4.66 -0.11
C ASP A 456 14.71 5.50 -1.26
N LEU A 457 14.04 6.63 -0.97
CA LEU A 457 13.56 7.53 -2.02
C LEU A 457 14.70 8.25 -2.76
N GLU A 458 15.76 8.67 -2.07
CA GLU A 458 16.95 9.25 -2.71
C GLU A 458 17.63 8.20 -3.61
N ARG A 459 17.80 6.98 -3.10
CA ARG A 459 18.34 5.86 -3.88
C ARG A 459 17.52 5.60 -5.15
N ARG A 460 16.19 5.54 -5.03
CA ARG A 460 15.29 5.33 -6.19
C ARG A 460 15.31 6.50 -7.17
N ALA A 461 15.47 7.73 -6.69
CA ALA A 461 15.58 8.90 -7.55
C ALA A 461 16.87 8.88 -8.38
N LEU A 462 17.99 8.52 -7.75
CA LEU A 462 19.27 8.33 -8.45
C LEU A 462 19.17 7.18 -9.47
N ASP A 463 18.55 6.06 -9.09
CA ASP A 463 18.34 4.93 -10.00
C ASP A 463 17.45 5.28 -11.21
N LEU A 464 16.37 6.07 -11.01
CA LEU A 464 15.57 6.60 -12.12
C LEU A 464 16.42 7.52 -13.02
N CYS A 465 17.27 8.34 -12.42
CA CYS A 465 18.22 9.19 -13.14
C CYS A 465 19.16 8.37 -14.03
N ASP A 466 19.70 7.29 -13.50
CA ASP A 466 20.62 6.42 -14.21
C ASP A 466 19.93 5.81 -15.44
N ILE A 467 18.66 5.40 -15.36
CA ILE A 467 17.89 4.93 -16.53
C ILE A 467 17.80 6.01 -17.61
N LEU A 468 17.46 7.23 -17.22
CA LEU A 468 17.26 8.37 -18.14
C LEU A 468 18.57 8.81 -18.81
N GLU A 469 19.69 8.74 -18.09
CA GLU A 469 21.01 9.16 -18.58
C GLU A 469 21.72 8.10 -19.42
N MET A 470 21.62 6.82 -19.03
CA MET A 470 22.26 5.71 -19.75
C MET A 470 21.55 5.41 -21.08
N GLY A 471 20.23 5.53 -21.12
CA GLY A 471 19.42 5.11 -22.26
C GLY A 471 19.67 3.65 -22.66
N CYS A 472 19.52 3.34 -23.95
CA CYS A 472 19.72 1.97 -24.47
C CYS A 472 21.07 1.76 -25.19
N THR A 473 22.03 2.67 -25.05
CA THR A 473 23.33 2.62 -25.73
C THR A 473 24.37 1.88 -24.91
N ASP A 474 24.23 0.55 -24.84
CA ASP A 474 25.27 -0.49 -24.74
C ASP A 474 24.61 -1.75 -24.17
N PHE A 475 23.99 -2.56 -25.02
CA PHE A 475 23.58 -3.94 -24.67
C PHE A 475 24.79 -4.90 -24.71
N ASP A 476 25.93 -4.48 -24.17
CA ASP A 476 27.02 -5.41 -23.84
C ASP A 476 26.78 -5.93 -22.41
N GLN A 477 27.15 -7.19 -22.16
CA GLN A 477 26.80 -7.96 -20.95
C GLN A 477 27.16 -7.27 -19.61
N ASP A 478 28.05 -6.28 -19.61
CA ASP A 478 28.45 -5.54 -18.42
C ASP A 478 27.48 -4.39 -18.08
N ALA A 479 26.84 -3.77 -19.08
CA ALA A 479 25.85 -2.70 -18.88
C ALA A 479 24.44 -3.23 -18.51
N GLU A 480 24.13 -4.49 -18.84
CA GLU A 480 22.94 -5.17 -18.28
C GLU A 480 23.03 -5.31 -16.75
N ALA A 481 24.23 -5.45 -16.18
CA ALA A 481 24.41 -5.55 -14.73
C ALA A 481 24.16 -4.20 -14.04
N ASP A 482 24.70 -3.10 -14.56
CA ASP A 482 24.51 -1.77 -13.97
C ASP A 482 23.09 -1.22 -14.23
N MET A 483 22.51 -1.47 -15.40
CA MET A 483 21.17 -1.00 -15.72
C MET A 483 20.07 -1.82 -15.03
N PHE A 484 20.27 -3.08 -14.62
CA PHE A 484 19.20 -3.89 -13.98
C PHE A 484 19.51 -4.33 -12.55
N SER A 485 20.60 -3.85 -11.93
CA SER A 485 20.90 -4.15 -10.53
C SER A 485 20.63 -2.96 -9.62
N THR A 486 19.90 -3.21 -8.54
CA THR A 486 19.95 -2.36 -7.36
C THR A 486 21.01 -2.94 -6.43
N PRO A 487 22.10 -2.23 -6.12
CA PRO A 487 23.10 -2.74 -5.20
C PRO A 487 22.44 -3.11 -3.86
N HIS A 488 22.58 -4.36 -3.45
CA HIS A 488 22.30 -4.88 -2.10
C HIS A 488 20.82 -5.02 -1.67
N LEU A 489 19.85 -4.62 -2.50
CA LEU A 489 18.41 -4.90 -2.28
C LEU A 489 17.89 -5.90 -3.31
N SER A 490 17.26 -6.98 -2.84
CA SER A 490 16.63 -8.00 -3.65
C SER A 490 15.31 -7.48 -4.23
N THR A 491 15.16 -7.60 -5.54
CA THR A 491 13.95 -7.22 -6.28
C THR A 491 12.72 -8.09 -5.99
N ALA A 492 12.85 -9.10 -5.13
CA ALA A 492 11.76 -9.96 -4.71
C ALA A 492 11.05 -9.45 -3.43
N VAL A 493 11.69 -8.60 -2.63
CA VAL A 493 11.14 -8.07 -1.35
C VAL A 493 10.61 -6.68 -1.55
N HIS A 494 11.53 -5.82 -1.99
CA HIS A 494 11.27 -4.44 -2.22
C HIS A 494 10.43 -4.35 -3.45
#